data_AF-A0A497M9T4-F1
#
_entry.id   AF-A0A497M9T4-F1
#
_cell.length_a   1.000
_cell.length_b   1.000
_cell.length_c   1.000
_cell.angle_alpha   90.00
_cell.angle_beta   90.00
_cell.angle_gamma   90.00
#
_symmetry.space_group_name_H-M   'P 1'
#
loop_
_entity.id
_entity.type
_entity.pdbx_description
1 polymer ?
#
loop_
_entity_poly.entity_id
_entity_poly.type
_entity_poly.pdbx_seq_one_letter_code
_entity_poly.pdbx_strand_id
1 'polypeptide(L)'
;MNLEGRDPQGIVKQKEYEEVREQVIDVLQGLRDPETGERVATMVLTREESVNIGWGDERTGDVVYFLRPPYTVWCGPLEDLLTYMATERHLGEDWVFRDQSRVTGIHGYYLPNDRVDRFSNSSIFMAKGPGVKRGVELKKPVKLMDITPTISYILGIPPPRDSEGRILHEILL
;
A
#
# COMPACT_ATOMS: atom_id res chain seq x y z
N MET A 1 -15.63 -0.73 4.20
CA MET A 1 -16.87 -0.80 4.98
C MET A 1 -17.78 -1.82 4.33
N ASN A 2 -18.43 -2.67 5.12
CA ASN A 2 -19.37 -3.66 4.61
C ASN A 2 -20.77 -3.02 4.48
N LEU A 3 -20.96 -2.24 3.43
CA LEU A 3 -22.09 -1.32 3.25
C LEU A 3 -23.31 -2.02 2.63
N GLU A 4 -24.49 -1.85 3.24
CA GLU A 4 -25.76 -2.37 2.72
C GLU A 4 -26.03 -1.87 1.28
N GLY A 5 -26.42 -2.79 0.40
CA GLY A 5 -26.76 -2.48 -1.00
C GLY A 5 -25.57 -2.32 -1.94
N ARG A 6 -24.35 -2.10 -1.42
CA ARG A 6 -23.10 -2.14 -2.20
C ARG A 6 -22.41 -3.51 -2.09
N ASP A 7 -22.30 -4.02 -0.87
CA ASP A 7 -21.57 -5.25 -0.55
C ASP A 7 -22.56 -6.43 -0.38
N PRO A 8 -22.28 -7.65 -0.90
CA PRO A 8 -23.25 -8.76 -0.91
C PRO A 8 -23.79 -9.17 0.48
N GLN A 9 -23.02 -8.94 1.53
CA GLN A 9 -23.38 -9.22 2.93
C GLN A 9 -23.34 -7.95 3.79
N GLY A 10 -23.61 -6.79 3.18
CA GLY A 10 -23.57 -5.48 3.82
C GLY A 10 -24.42 -5.40 5.09
N ILE A 11 -23.86 -4.83 6.15
CA ILE A 11 -24.54 -4.63 7.45
C ILE A 11 -24.48 -3.18 7.95
N VAL A 12 -23.61 -2.36 7.37
CA VAL A 12 -23.52 -0.93 7.69
C VAL A 12 -24.61 -0.22 6.89
N LYS A 13 -25.53 0.47 7.55
CA LYS A 13 -26.58 1.23 6.86
C LYS A 13 -25.98 2.45 6.19
N GLN A 14 -26.59 2.91 5.10
CA GLN A 14 -26.13 4.11 4.39
C GLN A 14 -26.00 5.35 5.30
N LYS A 15 -26.91 5.51 6.27
CA LYS A 15 -26.89 6.62 7.24
C LYS A 15 -25.76 6.53 8.28
N GLU A 16 -25.21 5.34 8.49
CA GLU A 16 -24.13 5.05 9.46
C GLU A 16 -22.76 5.02 8.78
N TYR A 17 -22.70 5.05 7.44
CA TYR A 17 -21.47 4.88 6.66
C TYR A 17 -20.36 5.85 7.09
N GLU A 18 -20.67 7.14 7.14
CA GLU A 18 -19.68 8.18 7.51
C GLU A 18 -19.24 8.01 8.95
N GLU A 19 -20.17 7.78 9.87
CA GLU A 19 -19.87 7.58 11.29
C GLU A 19 -18.93 6.38 11.51
N VAL A 20 -19.24 5.23 10.89
CA VAL A 20 -18.42 4.02 11.00
C VAL A 20 -17.07 4.22 10.34
N ARG A 21 -17.01 4.91 9.19
CA ARG A 21 -15.74 5.21 8.50
C ARG A 21 -14.83 6.05 9.40
N GLU A 22 -15.35 7.12 10.00
CA GLU A 22 -14.60 7.98 10.91
C GLU A 22 -14.13 7.21 12.16
N GLN A 23 -14.97 6.37 12.76
CA GLN A 23 -14.55 5.52 13.88
C GLN A 23 -13.37 4.61 13.53
N VAL A 24 -13.36 4.01 12.34
CA VAL A 24 -12.24 3.18 11.86
C VAL A 24 -10.98 4.01 11.66
N ILE A 25 -11.11 5.21 11.09
CA ILE A 25 -9.98 6.13 10.90
C ILE A 25 -9.40 6.53 12.26
N ASP A 26 -10.24 6.93 13.22
CA ASP A 26 -9.82 7.31 14.57
C ASP A 26 -9.09 6.18 15.29
N VAL A 27 -9.59 4.93 15.18
CA VAL A 27 -8.92 3.75 15.75
C VAL A 27 -7.55 3.56 15.11
N LEU A 28 -7.44 3.60 13.78
CA LEU A 28 -6.16 3.40 13.08
C LEU A 28 -5.15 4.51 13.37
N GLN A 29 -5.58 5.76 13.44
CA GLN A 29 -4.72 6.90 13.75
C GLN A 29 -4.31 6.95 15.23
N GLY A 30 -5.19 6.49 16.11
CA GLY A 30 -4.99 6.42 17.56
C GLY A 30 -4.22 5.18 18.01
N LEU A 31 -4.12 4.14 17.18
CA LEU A 31 -3.51 2.86 17.54
C LEU A 31 -2.02 3.03 17.88
N ARG A 32 -1.69 2.67 19.12
CA ARG A 32 -0.34 2.72 19.66
C ARG A 32 0.06 1.39 20.23
N ASP A 33 1.32 1.05 20.00
CA ASP A 33 1.96 -0.09 20.64
C ASP A 33 1.99 0.12 22.15
N PRO A 34 1.44 -0.82 22.95
CA PRO A 34 1.36 -0.67 24.40
C PRO A 34 2.72 -0.76 25.10
N GLU A 35 3.72 -1.41 24.48
CA GLU A 35 5.07 -1.54 25.03
C GLU A 35 5.92 -0.30 24.73
N THR A 36 5.84 0.22 23.50
CA THR A 36 6.73 1.30 23.03
C THR A 36 6.06 2.68 23.00
N GLY A 37 4.73 2.74 22.96
CA GLY A 37 3.95 3.97 22.78
C GLY A 37 3.98 4.54 21.35
N GLU A 38 4.70 3.91 20.42
CA GLU A 38 4.78 4.36 19.03
C GLU A 38 3.44 4.19 18.30
N ARG A 39 3.20 5.02 17.28
CA ARG A 39 2.03 4.87 16.41
C ARG A 39 2.24 3.69 15.48
N VAL A 40 1.20 2.88 15.30
CA VAL A 40 1.24 1.68 14.44
C VAL A 40 1.07 2.04 12.96
N ALA A 41 0.22 3.00 12.64
CA ALA A 41 0.01 3.46 11.28
C ALA A 41 0.89 4.69 10.96
N THR A 42 1.53 4.70 9.80
CA THR A 42 2.23 5.85 9.23
C THR A 42 1.25 6.84 8.60
N MET A 43 0.22 6.32 7.94
CA MET A 43 -0.74 7.10 7.18
C MET A 43 -2.09 6.39 7.13
N VAL A 44 -3.18 7.15 7.26
CA VAL A 44 -4.56 6.69 7.15
C VAL A 44 -5.29 7.72 6.32
N LEU A 45 -5.91 7.30 5.22
CA LEU A 45 -6.57 8.13 4.23
C LEU A 45 -7.98 7.57 3.97
N THR A 46 -8.92 8.45 3.70
CA THR A 46 -10.16 8.08 3.00
C THR A 46 -9.86 7.63 1.57
N ARG A 47 -10.81 6.94 0.94
CA ARG A 47 -10.76 6.64 -0.51
C ARG A 47 -10.49 7.91 -1.32
N GLU A 48 -11.19 8.98 -1.00
CA GLU A 48 -11.16 10.25 -1.73
C GLU A 48 -9.79 10.94 -1.61
N GLU A 49 -9.18 10.91 -0.42
CA GLU A 49 -7.83 11.44 -0.21
C GLU A 49 -6.75 10.61 -0.92
N SER A 50 -6.98 9.29 -1.07
CA SER A 50 -6.03 8.37 -1.70
C SER A 50 -5.83 8.63 -3.21
N VAL A 51 -6.67 9.45 -3.85
CA VAL A 51 -6.45 9.92 -5.22
C VAL A 51 -5.09 10.61 -5.37
N ASN A 52 -4.62 11.29 -4.32
CA ASN A 52 -3.32 11.97 -4.32
C ASN A 52 -2.11 11.01 -4.45
N ILE A 53 -2.32 9.71 -4.21
CA ILE A 53 -1.30 8.67 -4.34
C ILE A 53 -1.59 7.69 -5.50
N GLY A 54 -2.52 8.06 -6.39
CA GLY A 54 -2.87 7.29 -7.59
C GLY A 54 -3.87 6.16 -7.35
N TRP A 55 -4.61 6.20 -6.24
CA TRP A 55 -5.69 5.26 -5.91
C TRP A 55 -7.05 5.99 -5.97
N GLY A 56 -8.06 5.49 -5.26
CA GLY A 56 -9.34 6.17 -5.07
C GLY A 56 -10.41 5.83 -6.11
N ASP A 57 -10.18 4.78 -6.90
CA ASP A 57 -11.18 4.24 -7.82
C ASP A 57 -12.27 3.44 -7.07
N GLU A 58 -13.23 2.91 -7.83
CA GLU A 58 -14.33 2.10 -7.30
C GLU A 58 -13.87 0.80 -6.61
N ARG A 59 -12.66 0.34 -6.90
CA ARG A 59 -12.07 -0.87 -6.31
C ARG A 59 -11.29 -0.58 -5.04
N THR A 60 -10.99 0.70 -4.78
CA THR A 60 -10.27 1.14 -3.59
C THR A 60 -11.19 1.01 -2.37
N GLY A 61 -10.64 0.51 -1.26
CA GLY A 61 -11.37 0.43 0.01
C GLY A 61 -11.78 1.82 0.52
N ASP A 62 -12.77 1.88 1.41
CA ASP A 62 -13.25 3.17 1.96
C ASP A 62 -12.20 3.88 2.84
N VAL A 63 -11.27 3.11 3.41
CA VAL A 63 -10.13 3.56 4.20
C VAL A 63 -8.89 2.86 3.69
N VAL A 64 -7.84 3.63 3.41
CA VAL A 64 -6.53 3.19 2.96
C VAL A 64 -5.52 3.52 4.05
N TYR A 65 -4.68 2.58 4.43
CA TYR A 65 -3.68 2.82 5.48
C TYR A 65 -2.35 2.14 5.17
N PHE A 66 -1.29 2.69 5.76
CA PHE A 66 0.06 2.15 5.72
C PHE A 66 0.58 2.00 7.15
N LEU A 67 1.21 0.88 7.43
CA LEU A 67 1.84 0.60 8.71
C LEU A 67 3.21 1.27 8.81
N ARG A 68 3.60 1.61 10.04
CA ARG A 68 4.96 2.01 10.38
C ARG A 68 5.80 0.73 10.50
N PRO A 69 6.97 0.63 9.85
CA PRO A 69 7.85 -0.48 10.14
C PRO A 69 8.30 -0.46 11.62
N PRO A 70 8.41 -1.61 12.32
CA PRO A 70 8.34 -2.97 11.79
C PRO A 70 6.95 -3.64 11.88
N TYR A 71 5.87 -2.91 12.19
CA TYR A 71 4.54 -3.52 12.37
C TYR A 71 4.06 -4.22 11.09
N THR A 72 3.42 -5.38 11.25
CA THR A 72 2.84 -6.17 10.15
C THR A 72 1.50 -6.73 10.60
N VAL A 73 0.58 -6.93 9.65
CA VAL A 73 -0.74 -7.53 9.95
C VAL A 73 -0.69 -9.05 10.11
N TRP A 74 0.41 -9.70 9.69
CA TRP A 74 0.54 -11.15 9.79
C TRP A 74 1.98 -11.63 9.60
N CYS A 75 2.43 -12.55 10.46
CA CYS A 75 3.55 -13.46 10.23
C CYS A 75 3.41 -14.76 11.05
N GLY A 76 2.16 -15.19 11.27
CA GLY A 76 1.79 -16.44 11.95
C GLY A 76 1.57 -17.61 10.97
N PRO A 77 0.91 -18.70 11.40
CA PRO A 77 0.41 -19.75 10.48
C PRO A 77 -0.64 -19.19 9.51
N LEU A 78 -0.79 -19.83 8.34
CA LEU A 78 -1.73 -19.38 7.29
C LEU A 78 -3.18 -19.32 7.78
N GLU A 79 -3.54 -20.19 8.71
CA GLU A 79 -4.85 -20.23 9.37
C GLU A 79 -5.19 -18.89 10.02
N ASP A 80 -4.20 -18.19 10.59
CA ASP A 80 -4.36 -16.87 11.21
C ASP A 80 -4.61 -15.75 10.17
N LEU A 81 -4.29 -15.98 8.89
CA LEU A 81 -4.55 -15.01 7.79
C LEU A 81 -5.99 -15.11 7.27
N LEU A 82 -6.60 -16.29 7.41
CA LEU A 82 -7.90 -16.58 6.82
C LEU A 82 -8.97 -16.06 7.78
N THR A 83 -9.46 -14.84 7.55
CA THR A 83 -10.43 -14.17 8.45
C THR A 83 -11.72 -14.97 8.68
N TYR A 84 -12.10 -15.88 7.78
CA TYR A 84 -13.22 -16.80 8.00
C TYR A 84 -12.92 -17.94 8.98
N MET A 85 -11.64 -18.17 9.31
CA MET A 85 -11.17 -19.08 10.35
C MET A 85 -10.90 -18.37 11.68
N ALA A 86 -11.16 -17.05 11.74
CA ALA A 86 -10.98 -16.28 12.97
C ALA A 86 -11.89 -16.84 14.08
N THR A 87 -11.28 -17.06 15.24
CA THR A 87 -11.94 -17.45 16.49
C THR A 87 -12.07 -16.25 17.42
N GLU A 88 -12.84 -16.33 18.51
CA GLU A 88 -12.93 -15.24 19.49
C GLU A 88 -11.56 -14.80 20.04
N ARG A 89 -10.58 -15.71 20.10
CA ARG A 89 -9.19 -15.39 20.45
C ARG A 89 -8.59 -14.31 19.54
N HIS A 90 -8.94 -14.31 18.26
CA HIS A 90 -8.43 -13.33 17.28
C HIS A 90 -9.00 -11.93 17.50
N LEU A 91 -10.10 -11.81 18.25
CA LEU A 91 -10.76 -10.55 18.55
C LEU A 91 -10.33 -9.96 19.90
N GLY A 92 -9.47 -10.64 20.66
CA GLY A 92 -8.95 -10.17 21.94
C GLY A 92 -7.77 -9.20 21.80
N GLU A 93 -7.58 -8.33 22.79
CA GLU A 93 -6.51 -7.30 22.82
C GLU A 93 -5.10 -7.91 22.68
N ASP A 94 -4.86 -9.05 23.34
CA ASP A 94 -3.58 -9.80 23.27
C ASP A 94 -3.21 -10.26 21.86
N TRP A 95 -4.18 -10.28 20.93
CA TRP A 95 -3.95 -10.70 19.56
C TRP A 95 -3.61 -9.51 18.63
N VAL A 96 -3.92 -8.28 19.06
CA VAL A 96 -3.62 -7.04 18.31
C VAL A 96 -2.12 -6.76 18.29
N PHE A 97 -1.44 -6.96 19.42
CA PHE A 97 0.00 -6.80 19.56
C PHE A 97 0.65 -8.11 19.97
N ARG A 98 1.50 -8.63 19.09
CA ARG A 98 2.26 -9.86 19.36
C ARG A 98 3.71 -9.64 18.98
N ASP A 99 4.60 -9.93 19.92
CA ASP A 99 6.03 -10.00 19.61
C ASP A 99 6.25 -11.10 18.56
N GLN A 100 6.93 -10.72 17.48
CA GLN A 100 7.15 -11.54 16.30
C GLN A 100 8.63 -11.84 16.18
N SER A 101 9.03 -12.97 16.75
CA SER A 101 10.41 -13.48 16.68
C SER A 101 10.84 -13.96 15.28
N ARG A 102 9.89 -14.11 14.34
CA ARG A 102 10.14 -14.60 12.96
C ARG A 102 9.49 -13.69 11.93
N VAL A 103 10.19 -12.64 11.55
CA VAL A 103 9.76 -11.77 10.44
C VAL A 103 10.06 -12.47 9.11
N THR A 104 9.02 -12.68 8.30
CA THR A 104 9.17 -12.96 6.87
C THR A 104 9.13 -11.64 6.11
N GLY A 105 9.87 -11.52 4.99
CA GLY A 105 9.92 -10.28 4.23
C GLY A 105 8.55 -9.96 3.63
N ILE A 106 7.87 -8.95 4.17
CA ILE A 106 6.55 -8.49 3.74
C ILE A 106 6.68 -7.00 3.37
N HIS A 107 5.99 -6.58 2.31
CA HIS A 107 6.15 -5.22 1.75
C HIS A 107 4.82 -4.48 1.50
N GLY A 108 3.70 -5.23 1.43
CA GLY A 108 2.42 -4.70 0.92
C GLY A 108 1.73 -3.67 1.81
N TYR A 109 2.18 -3.51 3.06
CA TYR A 109 1.53 -2.64 4.05
C TYR A 109 2.35 -1.38 4.34
N TYR A 110 3.50 -1.19 3.70
CA TYR A 110 4.42 -0.07 3.91
C TYR A 110 4.38 0.91 2.74
N LEU A 111 4.80 2.15 2.97
CA LEU A 111 4.92 3.12 1.90
C LEU A 111 6.03 2.69 0.91
N PRO A 112 5.93 3.03 -0.39
CA PRO A 112 6.95 2.66 -1.38
C PRO A 112 8.36 3.18 -1.10
N ASN A 113 8.49 4.22 -0.26
CA ASN A 113 9.74 4.84 0.14
C ASN A 113 10.23 4.44 1.55
N ASP A 114 9.51 3.56 2.25
CA ASP A 114 9.90 3.10 3.58
C ASP A 114 11.20 2.28 3.55
N ARG A 115 11.97 2.41 4.64
CA ARG A 115 13.25 1.73 4.84
C ARG A 115 13.35 1.26 6.28
N VAL A 116 13.93 0.08 6.45
CA VAL A 116 14.31 -0.48 7.75
C VAL A 116 15.73 -0.99 7.64
N ASP A 117 16.66 -0.39 8.35
CA ASP A 117 18.09 -0.65 8.25
C ASP A 117 18.56 -0.66 6.78
N ARG A 118 19.01 -1.81 6.28
CA ARG A 118 19.48 -2.03 4.90
C ARG A 118 18.37 -2.43 3.92
N PHE A 119 17.15 -2.63 4.41
CA PHE A 119 16.01 -3.04 3.60
C PHE A 119 15.20 -1.81 3.15
N SER A 120 14.65 -1.89 1.96
CA SER A 120 13.93 -0.81 1.29
C SER A 120 12.72 -1.39 0.61
N ASN A 121 11.58 -0.72 0.73
CA ASN A 121 10.37 -1.07 0.00
C ASN A 121 10.46 -0.68 -1.49
N SER A 122 11.35 0.27 -1.82
CA SER A 122 11.59 0.69 -3.20
C SER A 122 12.23 -0.42 -4.02
N SER A 123 11.76 -0.60 -5.25
CA SER A 123 12.36 -1.49 -6.25
C SER A 123 13.55 -0.85 -6.96
N ILE A 124 14.26 -1.66 -7.75
CA ILE A 124 15.43 -1.23 -8.53
C ILE A 124 15.02 -1.03 -10.00
N PHE A 125 15.47 0.07 -10.61
CA PHE A 125 15.33 0.32 -12.04
C PHE A 125 16.71 0.39 -12.70
N MET A 126 16.89 -0.34 -13.81
CA MET A 126 18.09 -0.29 -14.65
C MET A 126 17.68 -0.40 -16.12
N ALA A 127 18.34 0.36 -17.00
CA ALA A 127 18.12 0.30 -18.44
C ALA A 127 19.46 0.30 -19.19
N LYS A 128 19.56 -0.52 -20.25
CA LYS A 128 20.76 -0.61 -21.09
C LYS A 128 20.37 -1.09 -22.48
N GLY A 129 20.82 -0.38 -23.52
CA GLY A 129 20.59 -0.77 -24.91
C GLY A 129 20.77 0.39 -25.89
N PRO A 130 20.49 0.17 -27.19
CA PRO A 130 20.38 1.24 -28.17
C PRO A 130 19.36 2.29 -27.73
N GLY A 131 19.64 3.56 -27.97
CA GLY A 131 18.77 4.66 -27.56
C GLY A 131 18.81 5.01 -26.06
N VAL A 132 19.57 4.29 -25.24
CA VAL A 132 19.74 4.57 -23.80
C VAL A 132 21.12 5.16 -23.52
N LYS A 133 21.14 6.34 -22.87
CA LYS A 133 22.37 7.02 -22.43
C LYS A 133 23.16 6.14 -21.46
N ARG A 134 24.50 6.20 -21.56
CA ARG A 134 25.42 5.50 -20.64
C ARG A 134 25.78 6.39 -19.46
N GLY A 135 25.93 5.78 -18.28
CA GLY A 135 26.42 6.47 -17.07
C GLY A 135 25.45 7.48 -16.47
N VAL A 136 24.16 7.41 -16.84
CA VAL A 136 23.12 8.28 -16.25
C VAL A 136 22.64 7.67 -14.94
N GLU A 137 22.69 8.46 -13.88
CA GLU A 137 22.09 8.17 -12.59
C GLU A 137 20.89 9.10 -12.39
N LEU A 138 19.70 8.54 -12.27
CA LEU A 138 18.49 9.33 -12.02
C LEU A 138 18.45 9.78 -10.57
N LYS A 139 18.36 11.10 -10.35
CA LYS A 139 18.29 11.70 -9.00
C LYS A 139 16.87 11.74 -8.41
N LYS A 140 15.85 11.55 -9.25
CA LYS A 140 14.44 11.49 -8.84
C LYS A 140 13.96 10.03 -8.91
N PRO A 141 13.03 9.61 -8.02
CA PRO A 141 12.41 8.31 -8.12
C PRO A 141 11.73 8.09 -9.48
N VAL A 142 11.85 6.89 -10.00
CA VAL A 142 11.10 6.40 -11.16
C VAL A 142 9.86 5.68 -10.65
N LYS A 143 8.69 6.02 -11.19
CA LYS A 143 7.47 5.27 -10.88
C LYS A 143 7.41 4.02 -11.75
N LEU A 144 6.89 2.92 -11.22
CA LEU A 144 6.72 1.69 -12.00
C LEU A 144 5.90 1.91 -13.28
N MET A 145 4.92 2.80 -13.22
CA MET A 145 4.06 3.17 -14.35
C MET A 145 4.81 3.90 -15.48
N ASP A 146 5.99 4.47 -15.21
CA ASP A 146 6.80 5.17 -16.21
C ASP A 146 7.50 4.20 -17.19
N ILE A 147 7.58 2.90 -16.84
CA ILE A 147 8.30 1.89 -17.63
C ILE A 147 7.62 1.65 -18.98
N THR A 148 6.31 1.37 -18.96
CA THR A 148 5.53 1.04 -20.16
C THR A 148 5.55 2.15 -21.24
N PRO A 149 5.27 3.43 -20.95
CA PRO A 149 5.33 4.48 -21.96
C PRO A 149 6.76 4.73 -22.45
N THR A 150 7.76 4.56 -21.59
CA THR A 150 9.18 4.68 -21.98
C THR A 150 9.58 3.58 -22.98
N ILE A 151 9.21 2.33 -22.73
CA ILE A 151 9.48 1.22 -23.67
C ILE A 151 8.74 1.44 -24.99
N SER A 152 7.47 1.86 -24.93
CA SER A 152 6.67 2.14 -26.13
C SER A 152 7.32 3.21 -27.01
N TYR A 153 7.83 4.28 -26.39
CA TYR A 153 8.58 5.33 -27.06
C TYR A 153 9.85 4.80 -27.73
N ILE A 154 10.65 3.98 -27.05
CA ILE A 154 11.87 3.37 -27.61
C ILE A 154 11.54 2.51 -28.84
N LEU A 155 10.41 1.79 -28.81
CA LEU A 155 9.96 0.91 -29.89
C LEU A 155 9.26 1.66 -31.04
N GLY A 156 8.97 2.96 -30.89
CA GLY A 156 8.22 3.73 -31.88
C GLY A 156 6.76 3.27 -32.03
N ILE A 157 6.16 2.71 -30.97
CA ILE A 157 4.76 2.27 -30.94
C ILE A 157 3.92 3.18 -30.03
N PRO A 158 2.61 3.32 -30.27
CA PRO A 158 1.75 4.03 -29.34
C PRO A 158 1.74 3.31 -27.97
N PRO A 159 1.77 4.07 -26.85
CA PRO A 159 1.61 3.47 -25.53
C PRO A 159 0.22 2.86 -25.36
N PRO A 160 0.03 1.92 -24.42
CA PRO A 160 -1.29 1.45 -24.03
C PRO A 160 -2.21 2.62 -23.67
N ARG A 161 -3.50 2.50 -24.04
CA ARG A 161 -4.50 3.58 -23.91
C ARG A 161 -4.57 4.18 -22.51
N ASP A 162 -4.49 3.35 -21.48
CA ASP A 162 -4.69 3.75 -20.08
C ASP A 162 -3.35 3.96 -19.34
N SER A 163 -2.28 4.26 -20.09
CA SER A 163 -0.97 4.52 -19.50
C SER A 163 -0.89 5.93 -18.93
N GLU A 164 -0.69 6.04 -17.61
CA GLU A 164 -0.59 7.33 -16.90
C GLU A 164 0.85 7.77 -16.60
N GLY A 165 1.83 6.88 -16.83
CA GLY A 165 3.23 7.15 -16.58
C GLY A 165 3.82 8.16 -17.55
N ARG A 166 4.92 8.79 -17.14
CA ARG A 166 5.69 9.67 -18.03
C ARG A 166 6.75 8.89 -18.79
N ILE A 167 7.18 9.42 -19.93
CA ILE A 167 8.36 8.92 -20.63
C ILE A 167 9.62 9.41 -19.88
N LEU A 168 10.55 8.50 -19.63
CA LEU A 168 11.84 8.80 -18.98
C LEU A 168 12.85 9.38 -19.99
N HIS A 169 12.59 10.57 -20.52
CA HIS A 169 13.49 11.23 -21.49
C HIS A 169 14.92 11.44 -20.96
N GLU A 170 15.09 11.49 -19.64
CA GLU A 170 16.39 11.65 -18.99
C GLU A 170 17.39 10.53 -19.33
N ILE A 171 16.89 9.32 -19.61
CA ILE A 171 17.73 8.16 -19.95
C ILE A 171 17.89 7.95 -21.45
N LEU A 172 17.17 8.70 -22.30
CA LEU A 172 17.12 8.47 -23.75
C LEU A 172 18.13 9.37 -24.49
N LEU A 173 18.71 8.86 -25.59
CA LEU A 173 19.62 9.58 -26.48
C LEU A 173 18.92 10.67 -27.30
#